data_AF-A0AAV5BZ78-F1
#
_entry.id   AF-A0AAV5BZ78-F1
#
_cell.length_a   1.000
_cell.length_b   1.000
_cell.length_c   1.000
_cell.angle_alpha   90.00
_cell.angle_beta   90.00
_cell.angle_gamma   90.00
#
_symmetry.space_group_name_H-M   'P 1'
#
loop_
_entity.id
_entity.type
_entity.pdbx_description
1 polymer ?
#
loop_
_entity_poly.entity_id
_entity_poly.type
_entity_poly.pdbx_seq_one_letter_code
_entity_poly.pdbx_strand_id
1 'polypeptide(L)'
;MAEAINEHLWLRDVRGVASVVELREFFELWDIIRGVALQTKTEDRHYWRLCTSGQYSAQSAYSHLFLGTTQFGPWKRTWRTWAPGKCKFFLWLVVHD
;
A
#
# COMPACT_ATOMS: atom_id res chain seq x y z
N MET A 1 2.79 -3.63 13.99
CA MET A 1 1.73 -4.66 14.08
C MET A 1 1.54 -5.12 15.51
N ALA A 2 2.58 -5.64 16.19
CA ALA A 2 2.46 -6.08 17.58
C ALA A 2 1.92 -4.99 18.51
N GLU A 3 2.44 -3.77 18.39
CA GLU A 3 1.96 -2.60 19.15
C GLU A 3 0.47 -2.32 18.93
N ALA A 4 0.01 -2.27 17.67
CA ALA A 4 -1.38 -1.96 17.34
C ALA A 4 -2.36 -3.06 17.80
N ILE A 5 -1.95 -4.33 17.77
CA ILE A 5 -2.80 -5.45 18.21
C ILE A 5 -2.85 -5.53 19.73
N ASN A 6 -1.74 -5.23 20.40
CA ASN A 6 -1.68 -5.23 21.86
C ASN A 6 -2.74 -4.27 22.43
N GLU A 7 -3.47 -4.74 23.44
CA GLU A 7 -4.54 -3.97 24.09
C GLU A 7 -5.61 -3.41 23.13
N HIS A 8 -5.72 -3.98 21.93
CA HIS A 8 -6.66 -3.55 20.88
C HIS A 8 -6.48 -2.08 20.44
N LEU A 9 -5.25 -1.55 20.49
CA LEU A 9 -4.97 -0.16 20.14
C LEU A 9 -5.36 0.22 18.70
N TRP A 10 -5.36 -0.74 17.77
CA TRP A 10 -5.79 -0.55 16.38
C TRP A 10 -7.25 -0.07 16.24
N LEU A 11 -8.11 -0.32 17.23
CA LEU A 11 -9.48 0.20 17.25
C LEU A 11 -9.54 1.72 17.21
N ARG A 12 -8.50 2.40 17.72
CA ARG A 12 -8.43 3.87 17.77
C ARG A 12 -8.32 4.49 16.38
N ASP A 13 -7.81 3.72 15.41
CA ASP A 13 -7.67 4.14 14.03
C ASP A 13 -8.93 3.90 13.20
N VAL A 14 -9.87 3.08 13.71
CA VAL A 14 -11.17 2.84 13.08
C VAL A 14 -12.09 4.04 13.36
N ARG A 15 -12.41 4.81 12.31
CA ARG A 15 -13.32 5.96 12.38
C ARG A 15 -14.50 5.78 11.45
N GLY A 16 -15.69 6.18 11.90
CA GLY A 16 -16.82 6.47 11.02
C GLY A 16 -17.46 5.24 10.35
N VAL A 17 -17.60 4.12 11.05
CA VAL A 17 -18.39 2.99 10.55
C VAL A 17 -19.84 3.46 10.35
N ALA A 18 -20.29 3.56 9.11
CA ALA A 18 -21.51 4.25 8.71
C ALA A 18 -22.60 3.31 8.18
N SER A 19 -22.26 2.07 7.84
CA SER A 19 -23.16 1.08 7.24
C SER A 19 -23.08 -0.30 7.90
N VAL A 20 -24.13 -1.11 7.69
CA VAL A 20 -24.18 -2.51 8.16
C VAL A 20 -23.10 -3.37 7.49
N VAL A 21 -22.72 -3.04 6.26
CA VAL A 21 -21.66 -3.73 5.51
C VAL A 21 -20.32 -3.52 6.19
N GLU A 22 -19.98 -2.27 6.50
CA GLU A 22 -18.72 -1.93 7.18
C GLU A 22 -18.69 -2.50 8.60
N LEU A 23 -19.82 -2.56 9.31
CA LEU A 23 -19.91 -3.23 10.62
C LEU A 23 -19.58 -4.72 10.52
N ARG A 24 -20.10 -5.41 9.50
CA ARG A 24 -19.79 -6.83 9.28
C ARG A 24 -18.31 -7.03 8.99
N GLU A 25 -17.75 -6.25 8.07
CA GLU A 25 -16.32 -6.31 7.72
C GLU A 25 -15.43 -6.03 8.94
N PHE A 26 -15.84 -5.08 9.79
CA PHE A 26 -15.17 -4.81 11.05
C PHE A 26 -15.18 -6.02 11.99
N PHE A 27 -16.32 -6.70 12.16
CA PHE A 27 -16.39 -7.89 13.02
C PHE A 27 -15.59 -9.07 12.45
N GLU A 28 -15.62 -9.28 11.14
CA GLU A 28 -14.80 -10.28 10.47
C GLU A 28 -13.30 -10.02 10.70
N LEU A 29 -12.86 -8.76 10.56
CA LEU A 29 -11.48 -8.37 10.85
C LEU A 29 -11.13 -8.55 12.33
N TRP A 30 -12.03 -8.18 13.23
CA TRP A 30 -11.86 -8.34 14.67
C TRP A 30 -11.65 -9.80 15.06
N ASP A 31 -12.43 -10.72 14.50
CA ASP A 31 -12.29 -12.16 14.73
C ASP A 31 -10.94 -12.70 14.24
N ILE A 32 -10.49 -12.26 13.07
CA ILE A 32 -9.17 -12.64 12.53
C ILE A 32 -8.04 -12.13 13.44
N ILE A 33 -8.10 -10.86 13.84
CA ILE A 33 -7.04 -10.23 14.66
C ILE A 33 -6.97 -10.86 16.06
N ARG A 34 -8.13 -11.19 16.67
CA ARG A 34 -8.15 -11.87 17.99
C ARG A 34 -7.47 -13.24 17.97
N GLY A 35 -7.44 -13.92 16.82
CA GLY A 35 -6.73 -15.19 16.64
C GLY A 35 -5.21 -15.06 16.50
N VAL A 36 -4.65 -13.86 16.40
CA VAL A 36 -3.21 -13.64 16.20
C VAL A 36 -2.45 -13.78 17.52
N ALA A 37 -1.56 -14.77 17.60
CA ALA A 37 -0.64 -14.92 18.72
C ALA A 37 0.61 -14.03 18.51
N LEU A 38 0.80 -13.04 19.40
CA LEU A 38 1.95 -12.13 19.34
C LEU A 38 3.23 -12.79 19.86
N GLN A 39 4.34 -12.57 19.14
CA GLN A 39 5.68 -13.02 19.53
C GLN A 39 6.43 -11.87 20.21
N THR A 40 6.44 -11.85 21.55
CA THR A 40 6.95 -10.71 22.35
C THR A 40 8.45 -10.45 22.23
N LYS A 41 9.23 -11.38 21.67
CA LYS A 41 10.70 -11.27 21.53
C LYS A 41 11.15 -11.11 20.08
N THR A 42 10.23 -10.79 19.17
CA THR A 42 10.52 -10.68 17.74
C THR A 42 9.98 -9.36 17.23
N GLU A 43 10.84 -8.61 16.55
CA GLU A 43 10.43 -7.36 15.91
C GLU A 43 9.50 -7.62 14.73
N ASP A 44 8.59 -6.68 14.50
CA ASP A 44 7.69 -6.71 13.35
C ASP A 44 8.50 -6.64 12.04
N ARG A 45 8.16 -7.50 11.09
CA ARG A 45 8.78 -7.51 9.76
C ARG A 45 7.75 -7.22 8.69
N HIS A 46 7.99 -6.17 7.90
CA HIS A 46 7.17 -5.88 6.73
C HIS A 46 7.66 -6.71 5.53
N TYR A 47 6.75 -7.48 4.91
CA TYR A 47 7.05 -8.28 3.72
C TYR A 47 6.23 -7.80 2.53
N TRP A 48 6.93 -7.31 1.51
CA TRP A 48 6.34 -6.83 0.27
C TRP A 48 6.01 -8.00 -0.66
N ARG A 49 4.74 -8.44 -0.65
CA ARG A 49 4.27 -9.61 -1.42
C ARG A 49 4.34 -9.44 -2.93
N LEU A 50 4.44 -8.20 -3.40
CA LEU A 50 4.54 -7.85 -4.82
C LEU A 50 6.01 -7.86 -5.31
N CYS A 51 6.95 -8.42 -4.55
CA CYS A 51 8.30 -8.70 -5.04
C CYS A 51 8.81 -9.99 -4.42
N THR A 52 9.51 -10.82 -5.22
CA THR A 52 10.08 -12.09 -4.74
C THR A 52 11.14 -11.90 -3.65
N SER A 53 11.82 -10.75 -3.62
CA SER A 53 12.76 -10.39 -2.56
C SER A 53 12.06 -10.12 -1.21
N GLY A 54 10.74 -9.90 -1.22
CA GLY A 54 9.99 -9.44 -0.06
C GLY A 54 10.30 -8.01 0.37
N GLN A 55 11.15 -7.30 -0.36
CA GLN A 55 11.56 -5.94 -0.04
C GLN A 55 10.73 -4.94 -0.83
N TYR A 56 10.31 -3.89 -0.13
CA TYR A 56 9.65 -2.77 -0.78
C TYR A 56 10.65 -1.99 -1.64
N SER A 57 10.20 -1.58 -2.82
CA SER A 57 10.85 -0.53 -3.59
C SER A 57 9.78 0.27 -4.33
N ALA A 58 10.02 1.58 -4.52
CA ALA A 58 9.12 2.40 -5.32
C ALA A 58 8.94 1.82 -6.73
N GLN A 59 10.01 1.27 -7.32
CA GLN A 59 9.96 0.60 -8.62
C GLN A 59 8.99 -0.58 -8.64
N SER A 60 9.09 -1.52 -7.68
CA SER A 60 8.20 -2.69 -7.64
C SER A 60 6.74 -2.29 -7.38
N ALA A 61 6.51 -1.29 -6.53
CA ALA A 61 5.17 -0.75 -6.31
C ALA A 61 4.55 -0.19 -7.60
N TYR A 62 5.28 0.65 -8.32
CA TYR A 62 4.80 1.20 -9.59
C TYR A 62 4.62 0.14 -10.68
N SER A 63 5.54 -0.82 -10.79
CA SER A 63 5.40 -1.93 -11.75
C SER A 63 4.12 -2.74 -11.52
N HIS A 64 3.76 -2.98 -10.26
CA HIS A 64 2.54 -3.71 -9.91
C HIS A 64 1.27 -2.86 -10.01
N LEU A 65 1.34 -1.57 -9.64
CA LEU A 65 0.23 -0.63 -9.78
C LEU A 65 -0.24 -0.53 -11.24
N PHE A 66 0.71 -0.56 -12.17
CA PHE A 66 0.47 -0.45 -13.61
C PHE A 66 0.54 -1.80 -14.33
N LEU A 67 0.41 -2.91 -13.61
CA LEU A 67 0.37 -4.22 -14.24
C LEU A 67 -0.89 -4.34 -15.10
N GLY A 68 -0.71 -4.59 -16.39
CA GLY A 68 -1.82 -4.70 -17.35
C GLY A 68 -2.27 -3.38 -17.98
N THR A 69 -1.66 -2.23 -17.62
CA THR A 69 -1.90 -0.97 -18.33
C THR A 69 -1.11 -0.92 -19.64
N THR A 70 -1.58 -0.10 -20.58
CA THR A 70 -0.86 0.12 -21.83
C THR A 70 0.46 0.84 -21.53
N GLN A 71 1.58 0.17 -21.78
CA GLN A 71 2.89 0.78 -21.54
C GLN A 71 3.10 1.98 -22.47
N PHE A 72 3.22 3.17 -21.87
CA PHE A 72 3.69 4.34 -22.59
C PHE A 72 5.20 4.22 -22.86
N GLY A 73 5.55 3.65 -24.02
CA GLY A 73 6.93 3.51 -24.49
C GLY A 73 7.76 4.81 -24.52
N PRO A 74 7.19 6.03 -24.73
CA PRO A 74 7.97 7.27 -24.79
C PRO A 74 8.37 7.90 -23.45
N TRP A 75 8.62 7.16 -22.36
CA TRP A 75 9.12 7.75 -21.09
C TRP A 75 10.33 8.68 -21.33
N LYS A 76 11.19 8.33 -22.30
CA LYS A 76 12.33 9.16 -22.71
C LYS A 76 11.92 10.57 -23.13
N ARG A 77 10.75 10.76 -23.76
CA ARG A 77 10.26 12.10 -24.16
C ARG A 77 9.93 12.93 -22.93
N THR A 78 9.17 12.36 -21.97
CA THR A 78 8.82 13.04 -20.71
C THR A 78 10.07 13.46 -19.95
N TRP A 79 11.04 12.55 -19.80
CA TRP A 79 12.22 12.78 -18.98
C TRP A 79 13.33 13.60 -19.67
N ARG A 80 13.43 13.58 -21.01
CA ARG A 80 14.41 14.38 -21.78
C ARG A 80 13.98 15.82 -22.06
N THR A 81 12.74 16.20 -21.75
CA THR A 81 12.34 17.61 -21.89
C THR A 81 13.16 18.52 -20.97
N TRP A 82 13.26 19.80 -21.31
CA TRP A 82 13.84 20.84 -20.44
C TRP A 82 12.89 21.33 -19.35
N ALA A 83 11.70 20.73 -19.24
CA ALA A 83 10.69 21.15 -18.28
C ALA A 83 11.19 20.96 -16.82
N PRO A 84 10.72 21.77 -15.86
CA PRO A 84 11.00 21.53 -14.44
C PRO A 84 10.56 20.14 -13.99
N GLY A 85 11.25 19.56 -12.99
CA GLY A 85 10.96 18.21 -12.49
C GLY A 85 9.50 17.98 -12.09
N LYS A 86 8.86 19.00 -11.50
CA LYS A 86 7.42 18.98 -11.17
C LYS A 86 6.56 18.76 -12.43
N CYS A 87 6.83 19.50 -13.51
CA CYS A 87 6.10 19.37 -14.77
C CYS A 87 6.31 18.00 -15.42
N LYS A 88 7.54 17.45 -15.36
CA LYS A 88 7.82 16.10 -15.86
C LYS A 88 7.06 15.03 -15.09
N PHE A 89 7.01 15.17 -13.76
CA PHE A 89 6.28 14.25 -12.88
C PHE A 89 4.77 14.30 -13.14
N PHE A 90 4.19 15.50 -13.25
CA PHE A 90 2.78 15.65 -13.65
C PHE A 90 2.49 15.02 -15.01
N LEU A 91 3.32 15.30 -16.01
CA LEU A 91 3.16 14.71 -17.34
C LEU A 91 3.30 13.18 -17.31
N TRP A 92 4.19 12.64 -16.48
CA TRP A 92 4.35 11.21 -16.28
C TRP A 92 3.10 10.58 -15.64
N LEU A 93 2.50 11.23 -14.64
CA LEU A 93 1.25 10.75 -14.04
C LEU A 93 0.09 10.76 -15.04
N VAL A 94 -0.11 11.85 -15.79
CA VAL A 94 -1.19 11.96 -16.79
C VAL A 94 -1.09 10.87 -17.87
N VAL A 95 0.12 10.46 -18.19
CA VAL A 95 0.40 9.44 -19.21
C VAL A 95 0.15 8.01 -18.69
N HIS A 96 0.13 7.83 -17.37
CA HIS A 96 -0.03 6.54 -16.72
C HIS A 96 -1.35 6.43 -15.92
N ASP A 97 -2.29 7.36 -16.13
CA ASP A 97 -3.64 7.33 -15.55
C ASP A 97 -4.58 6.38 -16.32
#